data_AF-A0A7Y2K2V6-F1
#
_entry.id   AF-A0A7Y2K2V6-F1
#
_cell.length_a   1.000
_cell.length_b   1.000
_cell.length_c   1.000
_cell.angle_alpha   90.00
_cell.angle_beta   90.00
_cell.angle_gamma   90.00
#
_symmetry.space_group_name_H-M   'P 1'
#
loop_
_entity.id
_entity.type
_entity.pdbx_description
1 polymer ?
#
loop_
_entity_poly.entity_id
_entity_poly.type
_entity_poly.pdbx_seq_one_letter_code
_entity_poly.pdbx_strand_id
1 'polypeptide(L)'
;MKTSLIDGKKPAHFDKHIIGNILLDVAPLDEVQQESMLIGVRNDSGEIYRLIGATKLNSFMNAVEELIDLGLTDELQDTEEQKEGCDAIFSEL
;
A
#
# COMPACT_ATOMS: atom_id res chain seq x y z
N MET A 1 -5.33 10.23 -1.75
CA MET A 1 -5.67 8.78 -1.92
C MET A 1 -6.20 8.29 -0.60
N LYS A 2 -6.86 7.13 -0.53
CA LYS A 2 -7.34 6.61 0.76
C LYS A 2 -6.38 5.58 1.33
N THR A 3 -6.29 5.49 2.65
CA THR A 3 -5.54 4.41 3.30
C THR A 3 -6.24 3.92 4.55
N SER A 4 -6.01 2.66 4.90
CA SER A 4 -6.44 2.08 6.16
C SER A 4 -5.38 1.15 6.71
N LEU A 5 -5.32 1.07 8.04
CA LEU A 5 -4.65 -0.03 8.72
C LEU A 5 -5.62 -1.21 8.80
N ILE A 6 -5.12 -2.42 8.64
CA ILE A 6 -5.92 -3.64 8.77
C ILE A 6 -5.96 -4.04 10.25
N ASP A 7 -7.17 -4.17 10.78
CA ASP A 7 -7.39 -4.52 12.19
C ASP A 7 -6.68 -5.81 12.57
N GLY A 8 -6.04 -5.79 13.74
CA GLY A 8 -5.27 -6.91 14.26
C GLY A 8 -3.88 -7.09 13.64
N LYS A 9 -3.49 -6.26 12.65
CA LYS A 9 -2.14 -6.26 12.07
C LYS A 9 -1.29 -5.19 12.71
N LYS A 10 -0.05 -5.55 13.08
CA LYS A 10 0.91 -4.59 13.63
C LYS A 10 1.47 -3.73 12.49
N PRO A 11 1.49 -2.40 12.62
CA PRO A 11 2.16 -1.54 11.66
C PRO A 11 3.65 -1.84 11.53
N ALA A 12 4.17 -1.76 10.31
CA ALA A 12 5.60 -1.82 10.07
C ALA A 12 6.33 -0.66 10.78
N HIS A 13 7.60 -0.85 11.09
CA HIS A 13 8.38 0.19 11.77
C HIS A 13 8.60 1.44 10.90
N PHE A 14 8.56 1.30 9.57
CA PHE A 14 8.65 2.39 8.59
C PHE A 14 7.31 3.07 8.27
N ASP A 15 6.18 2.67 8.89
CA ASP A 15 4.84 3.18 8.55
C ASP A 15 4.71 4.71 8.63
N LYS A 16 5.44 5.32 9.58
CA LYS A 16 5.45 6.78 9.75
C LYS A 16 6.02 7.50 8.53
N HIS A 17 6.93 6.89 7.78
CA HIS A 17 7.48 7.46 6.56
C HIS A 17 6.46 7.42 5.42
N ILE A 18 5.67 6.34 5.33
CA ILE A 18 4.60 6.22 4.34
C ILE A 18 3.55 7.32 4.55
N ILE A 19 3.04 7.47 5.78
CA ILE A 19 2.04 8.50 6.10
C ILE A 19 2.59 9.92 5.99
N GLY A 20 3.91 10.10 6.18
CA GLY A 20 4.56 11.41 6.10
C GLY A 20 4.86 11.88 4.67
N ASN A 21 5.11 10.96 3.75
CA ASN A 21 5.58 11.28 2.39
C ASN A 21 4.49 11.15 1.33
N ILE A 22 3.47 10.32 1.56
CA ILE A 22 2.37 10.12 0.62
C ILE A 22 1.12 10.87 1.09
N LEU A 23 0.46 11.61 0.19
CA LEU A 23 -0.79 12.30 0.50
C LEU A 23 -1.97 11.31 0.63
N LEU A 24 -2.17 10.85 1.86
CA LEU A 24 -3.15 9.83 2.23
C LEU A 24 -4.22 10.37 3.18
N ASP A 25 -5.48 10.11 2.86
CA ASP A 25 -6.64 10.31 3.71
C ASP A 25 -6.99 8.99 4.40
N VAL A 26 -7.09 9.00 5.72
CA VAL A 26 -7.48 7.80 6.46
C VAL A 26 -8.98 7.55 6.27
N ALA A 27 -9.32 6.32 5.87
CA ALA A 27 -10.70 5.89 5.64
C ALA A 27 -10.93 4.47 6.21
N PRO A 28 -12.20 4.08 6.42
CA PRO A 28 -12.56 2.69 6.72
C PRO A 28 -12.01 1.71 5.68
N LEU A 29 -11.59 0.51 6.12
CA LEU A 29 -10.94 -0.48 5.26
C LEU A 29 -11.83 -0.89 4.07
N ASP A 30 -13.12 -1.07 4.31
CA ASP A 30 -14.11 -1.40 3.29
C ASP A 30 -14.21 -0.31 2.21
N GLU A 31 -14.13 0.97 2.59
CA GLU A 31 -14.05 2.07 1.63
C GLU A 31 -12.77 2.06 0.80
N VAL A 32 -11.62 1.76 1.42
CA VAL A 32 -10.35 1.67 0.70
C VAL A 32 -10.39 0.53 -0.33
N GLN A 33 -10.96 -0.61 0.04
CA GLN A 33 -11.11 -1.78 -0.83
C GLN A 33 -12.03 -1.55 -2.05
N GLN A 34 -12.86 -0.51 -2.05
CA GLN A 34 -13.69 -0.15 -3.22
C GLN A 34 -12.93 0.69 -4.25
N GLU A 35 -11.71 1.13 -3.96
CA GLU A 35 -10.91 1.90 -4.92
C GLU A 35 -10.48 1.04 -6.11
N SER A 36 -10.32 1.68 -7.27
CA SER A 36 -10.04 0.99 -8.55
C SER A 36 -8.71 0.24 -8.56
N MET A 37 -7.71 0.72 -7.82
CA MET A 37 -6.40 0.11 -7.68
C MET A 37 -5.98 0.10 -6.21
N LEU A 38 -5.38 -1.00 -5.78
CA LEU A 38 -5.03 -1.27 -4.39
C LEU A 38 -3.54 -1.59 -4.25
N ILE A 39 -2.90 -0.96 -3.28
CA ILE A 39 -1.51 -1.22 -2.89
C ILE A 39 -1.52 -1.80 -1.48
N GLY A 40 -1.01 -3.01 -1.33
CA GLY A 40 -0.76 -3.64 -0.04
C GLY A 40 0.64 -3.29 0.47
N VAL A 41 0.79 -3.08 1.78
CA VAL A 41 2.11 -2.92 2.41
C VAL A 41 2.27 -3.99 3.49
N ARG A 42 3.34 -4.77 3.42
CA ARG A 42 3.67 -5.79 4.42
C ARG A 42 4.40 -5.21 5.61
N ASN A 43 4.18 -5.83 6.77
CA ASN A 43 4.94 -5.57 7.99
C ASN A 43 6.10 -6.56 8.15
N ASP A 44 6.86 -6.42 9.24
CA ASP A 44 7.98 -7.29 9.60
C ASP A 44 7.59 -8.79 9.73
N SER A 45 6.30 -9.10 9.90
CA SER A 45 5.77 -10.46 9.95
C SER A 45 5.37 -11.03 8.58
N GLY A 46 5.55 -10.26 7.50
CA GLY A 46 5.12 -10.61 6.15
C GLY A 46 3.61 -10.47 5.92
N GLU A 47 2.88 -9.82 6.83
CA GLU A 47 1.43 -9.63 6.71
C GLU A 47 1.12 -8.27 6.08
N ILE A 48 0.18 -8.21 5.13
CA ILE A 48 -0.36 -6.92 4.69
C ILE A 48 -1.04 -6.26 5.89
N TYR A 49 -0.50 -5.12 6.32
CA TYR A 49 -0.98 -4.38 7.49
C TYR A 49 -1.63 -3.05 7.12
N ARG A 50 -1.29 -2.51 5.95
CA ARG A 50 -1.84 -1.27 5.40
C ARG A 50 -2.30 -1.51 3.98
N LEU A 51 -3.47 -0.96 3.67
CA LEU A 51 -3.99 -0.87 2.33
C LEU A 51 -4.01 0.61 1.91
N ILE A 52 -3.58 0.88 0.68
CA ILE A 52 -3.69 2.20 0.05
C ILE A 52 -4.53 2.02 -1.21
N GLY A 53 -5.60 2.81 -1.33
CA GLY A 53 -6.51 2.77 -2.46
C GLY A 53 -6.40 4.04 -3.30
N ALA A 54 -6.29 3.85 -4.61
CA ALA A 54 -6.18 4.91 -5.59
C ALA A 54 -7.27 4.81 -6.65
N THR A 55 -8.04 5.88 -6.83
CA THR A 55 -9.10 5.95 -7.85
C THR A 55 -8.53 6.11 -9.27
N LYS A 56 -7.37 6.76 -9.42
CA LYS A 56 -6.77 7.17 -10.70
C LYS A 56 -5.35 6.62 -10.85
N LEU A 57 -4.99 6.21 -12.08
CA LEU A 57 -3.69 5.62 -12.39
C LEU A 57 -2.53 6.55 -12.00
N ASN A 58 -2.62 7.86 -12.27
CA ASN A 58 -1.54 8.79 -11.92
C ASN A 58 -1.27 8.84 -10.40
N SER A 59 -2.32 8.73 -9.57
CA SER A 59 -2.15 8.71 -8.12
C SER A 59 -1.54 7.38 -7.66
N PHE A 60 -1.95 6.28 -8.28
CA PHE A 60 -1.35 4.97 -8.05
C PHE A 60 0.14 4.95 -8.40
N MET A 61 0.51 5.41 -9.61
CA MET A 61 1.91 5.47 -10.04
C MET A 61 2.76 6.36 -9.15
N ASN A 62 2.22 7.51 -8.72
CA ASN A 62 2.93 8.36 -7.77
C ASN A 62 3.13 7.65 -6.41
N ALA A 63 2.14 6.93 -5.89
CA ALA A 63 2.32 6.15 -4.66
C ALA A 63 3.37 5.05 -4.82
N VAL A 64 3.39 4.35 -5.95
CA VAL A 64 4.40 3.33 -6.30
C VAL A 64 5.81 3.94 -6.29
N GLU A 65 6.01 5.06 -6.99
CA GLU A 65 7.29 5.78 -7.03
C GLU A 65 7.75 6.20 -5.63
N GLU A 66 6.86 6.79 -4.83
CA GLU A 66 7.18 7.20 -3.46
C GLU A 66 7.56 6.00 -2.58
N LEU A 67 6.85 4.87 -2.69
CA LEU A 67 7.18 3.65 -1.92
C LEU A 67 8.55 3.06 -2.32
N ILE A 68 8.89 3.12 -3.61
CA ILE A 68 10.23 2.73 -4.09
C ILE A 68 11.30 3.69 -3.56
N ASP A 69 11.03 5.00 -3.57
CA ASP A 69 11.95 6.02 -3.03
C ASP A 69 12.16 5.90 -1.52
N LEU A 70 11.18 5.33 -0.80
CA LEU A 70 11.33 4.93 0.61
C LEU A 70 12.20 3.67 0.81
N GLY A 71 12.62 3.02 -0.27
CA GLY A 71 13.44 1.81 -0.24
C GLY A 71 12.64 0.51 -0.14
N LEU A 72 11.32 0.55 -0.35
CA LEU A 72 10.50 -0.66 -0.38
C LEU A 72 10.55 -1.30 -1.76
N THR A 73 10.38 -2.63 -1.80
CA THR A 73 10.36 -3.40 -3.04
C THR A 73 8.94 -3.83 -3.38
N ASP A 74 8.54 -3.66 -4.63
CA ASP A 74 7.28 -4.20 -5.15
C ASP A 74 7.43 -5.68 -5.48
N GLU A 75 6.74 -6.54 -4.74
CA GLU A 75 6.69 -7.99 -4.94
C GLU A 75 6.03 -8.40 -6.26
N LEU A 76 5.22 -7.51 -6.84
CA LEU A 76 4.41 -7.80 -8.03
C LEU A 76 4.95 -7.14 -9.30
N GLN A 77 6.09 -6.45 -9.24
CA GLN A 77 6.65 -5.69 -10.36
C GLN A 77 6.79 -6.51 -11.66
N ASP A 78 7.13 -7.79 -11.54
CA ASP A 78 7.32 -8.71 -12.67
C ASP A 78 6.10 -9.60 -12.96
N THR A 79 4.93 -9.25 -12.41
CA THR A 79 3.70 -10.02 -12.57
C THR A 79 2.56 -9.17 -13.12
N GLU A 80 1.78 -9.74 -14.04
CA GLU A 80 0.58 -9.07 -14.59
C GLU A 80 -0.70 -9.39 -13.80
N GLU A 81 -0.62 -10.24 -12.77
CA GLU A 81 -1.77 -10.69 -11.98
C GLU A 81 -1.81 -10.01 -10.61
N GLN A 82 -3.02 -9.66 -10.16
CA GLN A 82 -3.24 -9.23 -8.78
C GLN A 82 -2.94 -10.36 -7.81
N LYS A 83 -2.37 -10.02 -6.66
CA LYS A 83 -2.14 -10.95 -5.55
C LYS A 83 -2.80 -10.40 -4.29
N GLU A 84 -3.51 -11.25 -3.55
CA GLU A 84 -4.21 -10.86 -2.31
C GLU A 84 -5.17 -9.66 -2.50
N GLY A 85 -5.72 -9.51 -3.72
CA GLY A 85 -6.59 -8.40 -4.09
C GLY A 85 -5.87 -7.05 -4.29
N CYS A 86 -4.54 -7.06 -4.40
CA CYS A 86 -3.73 -5.86 -4.63
C CYS A 86 -3.10 -5.88 -6.02
N ASP A 87 -2.98 -4.69 -6.61
CA ASP A 87 -2.27 -4.43 -7.87
C ASP A 87 -0.76 -4.25 -7.67
N ALA A 88 -0.34 -3.88 -6.47
CA ALA A 88 1.06 -3.86 -6.04
C ALA A 88 1.16 -4.27 -4.57
N ILE A 89 2.27 -4.92 -4.19
CA ILE A 89 2.53 -5.27 -2.79
C ILE A 89 3.94 -4.86 -2.44
N PHE A 90 4.08 -3.97 -1.47
CA PHE A 90 5.37 -3.48 -1.02
C PHE A 90 5.81 -4.12 0.30
N SER A 91 7.08 -4.46 0.35
CA SER A 91 7.75 -4.93 1.57
C SER A 91 9.18 -4.38 1.66
N GLU A 92 9.72 -4.39 2.87
CA GLU A 92 11.14 -4.17 3.10
C GLU A 92 11.84 -5.54 3.01
N LEU A 93 12.82 -5.66 2.11
CA LEU A 93 13.59 -6.88 1.87
C LEU A 93 14.70 -7.11 2.90
#